data_AF-A0A946H012-F1
#
_entry.id   AF-A0A946H012-F1
#
_cell.length_a   1.000
_cell.length_b   1.000
_cell.length_c   1.000
_cell.angle_alpha   90.00
_cell.angle_beta   90.00
_cell.angle_gamma   90.00
#
_symmetry.space_group_name_H-M   'P 1'
#
loop_
_entity.id
_entity.type
_entity.pdbx_description
1 polymer ?
#
loop_
_entity_poly.entity_id
_entity_poly.type
_entity_poly.pdbx_seq_one_letter_code
_entity_poly.pdbx_strand_id
1 'polypeptide(L)'
;MNKHEQSKNETPAEAGREETAQTAADSTNSIAPDRRLKRIQDYLNDALGKVDTREAVIGAANSDLMLIGYRLKRAIEEALSTESHSLEQFQALMPAVQTYLKITTQVGRLAQLEHRLSTDQTVAKRRLAAFSKGEESAI
;
A
#
# COMPACT_ATOMS: atom_id res chain seq x y z
N MET A 1 -10.32 -59.39 -51.84
CA MET A 1 -11.15 -58.58 -52.76
C MET A 1 -12.61 -58.93 -52.55
N ASN A 2 -13.37 -58.10 -51.83
CA ASN A 2 -14.77 -57.75 -52.12
C ASN A 2 -15.41 -56.95 -50.96
N LYS A 3 -15.78 -55.71 -51.31
CA LYS A 3 -16.96 -54.93 -50.90
C LYS A 3 -17.28 -54.85 -49.39
N HIS A 4 -16.91 -53.73 -48.77
CA HIS A 4 -17.65 -53.16 -47.65
C HIS A 4 -18.62 -52.11 -48.18
N GLU A 5 -19.88 -52.33 -47.88
CA GLU A 5 -21.02 -51.51 -48.29
C GLU A 5 -21.04 -50.18 -47.54
N GLN A 6 -21.47 -49.17 -48.29
CA GLN A 6 -21.85 -47.85 -47.85
C GLN A 6 -23.06 -47.93 -46.93
N SER A 7 -23.07 -47.15 -45.85
CA SER A 7 -24.33 -46.59 -45.34
C SER A 7 -24.14 -45.11 -45.08
N LYS A 8 -24.75 -44.33 -45.97
CA LYS A 8 -25.00 -42.90 -45.83
C LYS A 8 -26.09 -42.72 -44.77
N ASN A 9 -25.94 -41.74 -43.88
CA ASN A 9 -27.08 -41.06 -43.30
C ASN A 9 -26.75 -39.57 -43.19
N GLU A 10 -27.50 -38.78 -43.95
CA GLU A 10 -27.51 -37.32 -43.94
C GLU A 10 -28.59 -36.83 -42.96
N THR A 11 -28.18 -35.94 -42.04
CA THR A 11 -28.79 -34.71 -41.45
C THR A 11 -30.32 -34.56 -41.28
N PRO A 12 -30.82 -33.84 -40.22
CA PRO A 12 -30.71 -32.37 -40.17
C PRO A 12 -30.45 -31.74 -38.79
N ALA A 13 -30.15 -30.44 -38.86
CA ALA A 13 -29.74 -29.51 -37.82
C ALA A 13 -30.78 -29.24 -36.71
N GLU A 14 -30.29 -28.91 -35.51
CA GLU A 14 -30.95 -27.94 -34.64
C GLU A 14 -29.88 -27.19 -33.82
N ALA A 15 -29.89 -25.86 -34.01
CA ALA A 15 -29.08 -24.88 -33.32
C ALA A 15 -29.98 -24.08 -32.37
N GLY A 16 -29.43 -23.73 -31.19
CA GLY A 16 -30.09 -22.94 -30.14
C GLY A 16 -29.79 -23.57 -28.78
N ARG A 17 -28.68 -23.33 -28.10
CA ARG A 17 -28.18 -22.08 -27.46
C ARG A 17 -29.21 -21.38 -26.57
N GLU A 18 -28.77 -21.19 -25.32
CA GLU A 18 -29.31 -20.35 -24.24
C GLU A 18 -30.50 -20.98 -23.50
N GLU A 19 -30.60 -21.04 -22.17
CA GLU A 19 -30.11 -20.10 -21.17
C GLU A 19 -30.13 -20.81 -19.80
N THR A 20 -29.01 -21.36 -19.33
CA THR A 20 -28.87 -21.62 -17.89
C THR A 20 -28.71 -20.28 -17.23
N ALA A 21 -29.80 -19.77 -16.65
CA ALA A 21 -29.81 -18.64 -15.73
C ALA A 21 -28.99 -19.01 -14.48
N GLN A 22 -27.67 -19.02 -14.64
CA GLN A 22 -26.74 -18.83 -13.55
C GLN A 22 -26.97 -17.39 -13.11
N THR A 23 -27.79 -17.23 -12.07
CA THR A 23 -27.83 -16.01 -11.26
C THR A 23 -26.39 -15.59 -11.03
N ALA A 24 -25.97 -14.55 -11.75
CA ALA A 24 -24.81 -13.76 -11.41
C ALA A 24 -25.13 -13.23 -10.01
N ALA A 25 -24.62 -13.94 -9.00
CA ALA A 25 -24.35 -13.36 -7.72
C ALA A 25 -23.32 -12.28 -8.03
N ASP A 26 -23.87 -11.10 -8.31
CA ASP A 26 -23.20 -9.83 -8.41
C ASP A 26 -22.41 -9.71 -7.11
N SER A 27 -21.19 -10.22 -7.20
CA SER A 27 -20.21 -10.14 -6.14
C SER A 27 -19.76 -8.70 -6.23
N THR A 28 -20.63 -7.80 -5.75
CA THR A 28 -20.24 -6.52 -5.22
C THR A 28 -19.28 -6.87 -4.08
N ASN A 29 -18.04 -7.13 -4.47
CA ASN A 29 -16.86 -7.11 -3.65
C ASN A 29 -16.96 -5.74 -3.00
N SER A 30 -17.56 -5.70 -1.82
CA SER A 30 -17.56 -4.54 -0.95
C SER A 30 -16.10 -4.41 -0.55
N ILE A 31 -15.33 -3.73 -1.40
CA ILE A 31 -13.92 -3.42 -1.19
C ILE A 31 -13.93 -2.52 0.04
N ALA A 32 -13.82 -3.14 1.22
CA ALA A 32 -13.65 -2.42 2.45
C ALA A 32 -12.46 -1.48 2.24
N PRO A 33 -12.59 -0.17 2.52
CA PRO A 33 -11.55 0.80 2.24
C PRO A 33 -10.26 0.35 2.93
N ASP A 34 -9.16 0.33 2.19
CA ASP A 34 -7.87 -0.09 2.73
C ASP A 34 -7.46 0.86 3.87
N ARG A 35 -7.63 0.37 5.11
CA ARG A 35 -7.37 1.13 6.33
C ARG A 35 -5.92 1.60 6.43
N ARG A 36 -4.98 0.89 5.80
CA ARG A 36 -3.56 1.26 5.83
C ARG A 36 -3.28 2.41 4.89
N LEU A 37 -3.82 2.39 3.67
CA LEU A 37 -3.74 3.55 2.77
C LEU A 37 -4.37 4.79 3.38
N LYS A 38 -5.54 4.65 4.01
CA LYS A 38 -6.17 5.75 4.73
C LYS A 38 -5.27 6.33 5.81
N ARG A 39 -4.64 5.51 6.65
CA ARG A 39 -3.70 5.99 7.68
C ARG A 39 -2.49 6.73 7.11
N ILE A 40 -1.95 6.28 5.98
CA ILE A 40 -0.83 6.97 5.31
C ILE A 40 -1.28 8.35 4.84
N GLN A 41 -2.47 8.44 4.24
CA GLN A 41 -3.04 9.72 3.81
C GLN A 41 -3.33 10.65 4.99
N ASP A 42 -3.93 10.12 6.06
CA ASP A 42 -4.22 10.90 7.27
C ASP A 42 -2.90 11.44 7.87
N TYR A 43 -1.84 10.62 7.93
CA TYR A 43 -0.51 11.06 8.37
C TYR A 43 0.12 12.12 7.45
N LEU A 44 -0.05 12.01 6.13
CA LEU A 44 0.40 13.06 5.20
C LEU A 44 -0.30 14.39 5.48
N ASN A 45 -1.62 14.37 5.65
CA ASN A 45 -2.40 15.57 5.92
C ASN A 45 -1.95 16.22 7.24
N ASP A 46 -1.75 15.42 8.28
CA ASP A 46 -1.25 15.89 9.58
C ASP A 46 0.15 16.50 9.45
N ALA A 47 1.05 15.88 8.69
CA ALA A 47 2.39 16.38 8.44
C ALA A 47 2.37 17.73 7.71
N LEU A 48 1.55 17.86 6.66
CA LEU A 48 1.41 19.10 5.89
C LEU A 48 0.75 20.23 6.71
N GLY A 49 -0.01 19.89 7.75
CA GLY A 49 -0.62 20.86 8.67
C GLY A 49 0.35 21.45 9.70
N LYS A 50 1.61 21.00 9.75
CA LYS A 50 2.58 21.49 10.75
C LYS A 50 3.08 22.90 10.42
N VAL A 51 3.21 23.71 11.46
CA VAL A 51 3.69 25.11 11.36
C VAL A 51 5.17 25.18 10.95
N ASP A 52 6.01 24.27 11.44
CA ASP A 52 7.42 24.22 11.04
C ASP A 52 7.57 23.46 9.72
N THR A 53 8.06 24.16 8.71
CA THR A 53 8.33 23.62 7.37
C THR A 53 9.26 22.41 7.39
N ARG A 54 10.26 22.36 8.28
CA ARG A 54 11.18 21.22 8.36
C ARG A 54 10.46 19.96 8.84
N GLU A 55 9.61 20.09 9.86
CA GLU A 55 8.80 18.97 10.34
C GLU A 55 7.78 18.53 9.29
N ALA A 56 7.17 19.48 8.59
CA ALA A 56 6.22 19.19 7.51
C ALA A 56 6.87 18.42 6.36
N VAL A 57 8.04 18.87 5.90
CA VAL A 57 8.80 18.22 4.82
C VAL A 57 9.25 16.82 5.22
N ILE A 58 9.75 16.64 6.44
CA ILE A 58 10.17 15.32 6.93
C ILE A 58 8.98 14.37 7.06
N GLY A 59 7.86 14.85 7.61
CA GLY A 59 6.63 14.05 7.72
C GLY A 59 6.07 13.67 6.34
N ALA A 60 6.06 14.60 5.38
CA ALA A 60 5.63 14.32 4.01
C ALA A 60 6.53 13.25 3.34
N ALA A 61 7.85 13.42 3.41
CA ALA A 61 8.81 12.44 2.87
C ALA A 61 8.67 11.06 3.53
N ASN A 62 8.39 11.02 4.84
CA ASN A 62 8.14 9.77 5.55
C ASN A 62 6.84 9.11 5.06
N SER A 63 5.78 9.89 4.81
CA SER A 63 4.52 9.38 4.26
C SER A 63 4.70 8.80 2.87
N ASP A 64 5.46 9.46 2.00
CA ASP A 64 5.78 8.97 0.66
C ASP A 64 6.51 7.62 0.72
N LEU A 65 7.48 7.47 1.63
CA LEU A 65 8.16 6.20 1.85
C LEU A 65 7.23 5.11 2.39
N MET A 66 6.28 5.44 3.28
CA MET A 66 5.26 4.50 3.74
C MET A 66 4.37 4.03 2.58
N LEU A 67 3.98 4.92 1.67
CA LEU A 67 3.18 4.60 0.49
C LEU A 67 3.93 3.69 -0.48
N ILE A 68 5.18 4.01 -0.80
CA ILE A 68 6.04 3.18 -1.65
C ILE A 68 6.22 1.79 -1.01
N GLY A 69 6.54 1.74 0.29
CA GLY A 69 6.68 0.50 1.03
C GLY A 69 5.40 -0.35 1.03
N TYR A 70 4.24 0.28 1.20
CA TYR A 70 2.94 -0.40 1.11
C TYR A 70 2.70 -1.01 -0.27
N ARG A 71 2.94 -0.24 -1.35
CA ARG A 71 2.76 -0.72 -2.73
C ARG A 71 3.72 -1.87 -3.06
N LEU A 72 4.97 -1.76 -2.63
CA LEU A 72 5.97 -2.81 -2.82
C LEU A 72 5.60 -4.08 -2.05
N LYS A 73 5.13 -3.95 -0.80
CA LYS A 73 4.61 -5.08 -0.01
C LYS A 73 3.48 -5.79 -0.74
N ARG A 74 2.52 -5.04 -1.27
CA ARG A 74 1.41 -5.61 -2.03
C ARG A 74 1.87 -6.35 -3.27
N ALA A 75 2.79 -5.77 -4.04
CA ALA A 75 3.35 -6.44 -5.21
C ALA A 75 4.07 -7.74 -4.84
N ILE A 76 4.80 -7.78 -3.71
CA ILE A 76 5.43 -9.00 -3.19
C ILE A 76 4.36 -10.02 -2.77
N GLU A 77 3.33 -9.62 -2.04
CA GLU A 77 2.25 -10.50 -1.60
C GLU A 77 1.45 -11.08 -2.77
N GLU A 78 1.12 -10.24 -3.76
CA GLU A 78 0.44 -10.66 -4.98
C GLU A 78 1.32 -11.63 -5.78
N ALA A 79 2.61 -11.33 -5.94
CA ALA A 79 3.54 -12.25 -6.57
C ALA A 79 3.53 -13.60 -5.85
N LEU A 80 3.69 -13.62 -4.52
CA LEU A 80 3.72 -14.83 -3.68
C LEU A 80 2.40 -15.60 -3.61
N SER A 81 1.27 -14.99 -3.98
CA SER A 81 -0.05 -15.64 -3.93
C SER A 81 -0.30 -16.63 -5.06
N THR A 82 0.62 -16.75 -6.02
CA THR A 82 0.49 -17.65 -7.16
C THR A 82 0.80 -19.09 -6.72
N GLU A 83 -0.09 -20.06 -6.99
CA GLU A 83 -0.10 -21.43 -6.42
C GLU A 83 1.14 -22.31 -6.71
N SER A 84 2.14 -21.83 -7.45
CA SER A 84 3.40 -22.56 -7.63
C SER A 84 4.56 -21.62 -7.96
N HIS A 85 5.38 -21.31 -6.94
CA HIS A 85 6.66 -20.66 -7.16
C HIS A 85 7.79 -21.67 -7.25
N SER A 86 8.54 -21.63 -8.34
CA SER A 86 9.85 -22.27 -8.35
C SER A 86 10.79 -21.54 -7.38
N LEU A 87 11.83 -22.23 -6.93
CA LEU A 87 12.87 -21.61 -6.10
C LEU A 87 13.53 -20.42 -6.83
N GLU A 88 13.70 -20.49 -8.15
CA GLU A 88 14.26 -19.37 -8.93
C GLU A 88 13.32 -18.16 -8.95
N GLN A 89 12.00 -18.39 -9.08
CA GLN A 89 11.01 -17.31 -9.02
C GLN A 89 10.99 -16.63 -7.66
N PHE A 90 11.12 -17.40 -6.57
CA PHE A 90 11.27 -16.83 -5.24
C PHE A 90 12.58 -16.02 -5.11
N GLN A 91 13.70 -16.52 -5.63
CA GLN A 91 14.96 -15.79 -5.64
C GLN A 91 14.87 -14.48 -6.42
N ALA A 92 14.10 -14.43 -7.50
CA ALA A 92 13.86 -13.21 -8.28
C ALA A 92 13.09 -12.13 -7.48
N LEU A 93 12.35 -12.50 -6.43
CA LEU A 93 11.66 -11.55 -5.55
C LEU A 93 12.57 -10.97 -4.45
N MET A 94 13.72 -11.59 -4.18
CA MET A 94 14.62 -11.16 -3.10
C MET A 94 15.08 -9.69 -3.21
N PRO A 95 15.39 -9.13 -4.40
CA PRO A 95 15.70 -7.71 -4.53
C PRO A 95 14.55 -6.79 -4.08
N ALA A 96 13.30 -7.16 -4.37
CA ALA A 96 12.12 -6.42 -3.94
C ALA A 96 11.96 -6.49 -2.41
N VAL A 97 12.13 -7.69 -1.83
CA VAL A 97 12.10 -7.88 -0.36
C VAL A 97 13.19 -7.05 0.34
N GLN A 98 14.43 -7.07 -0.18
CA GLN A 98 15.52 -6.27 0.36
C GLN A 98 15.24 -4.77 0.25
N THR A 99 14.65 -4.33 -0.86
CA THR A 99 14.25 -2.93 -1.03
C THR A 99 13.16 -2.53 -0.04
N TYR A 100 12.17 -3.39 0.17
CA TYR A 100 11.14 -3.19 1.19
C TYR A 100 11.73 -3.05 2.60
N LEU A 101 12.67 -3.92 2.99
CA LEU A 101 13.37 -3.83 4.28
C LEU A 101 14.17 -2.54 4.46
N LYS A 102 14.82 -2.06 3.38
CA LYS A 102 15.51 -0.77 3.38
C LYS A 102 14.52 0.37 3.60
N ILE A 103 13.40 0.37 2.88
CA ILE A 103 12.35 1.39 3.03
C ILE A 103 11.81 1.40 4.47
N THR A 104 11.48 0.25 5.05
CA THR A 104 10.98 0.18 6.43
C THR A 104 11.99 0.72 7.44
N THR A 105 13.29 0.48 7.19
CA THR A 105 14.37 1.04 8.03
C THR A 105 14.44 2.56 7.92
N GLN A 106 14.31 3.11 6.70
CA GLN A 106 14.31 4.57 6.49
C GLN A 106 13.09 5.24 7.11
N VAL A 107 11.91 4.62 7.01
CA VAL A 107 10.68 5.09 7.69
C VAL A 107 10.92 5.20 9.20
N GLY A 108 11.53 4.19 9.82
CA GLY A 108 11.87 4.23 11.24
C GLY A 108 12.84 5.36 11.59
N ARG A 109 13.86 5.60 10.76
CA ARG A 109 14.83 6.69 10.96
C ARG A 109 14.20 8.07 10.84
N LEU A 110 13.32 8.28 9.86
CA LEU A 110 12.61 9.55 9.69
C LEU A 110 11.63 9.80 10.83
N ALA A 111 10.91 8.77 11.29
CA ALA A 111 10.04 8.89 12.47
C ALA A 111 10.82 9.31 13.74
N GLN A 112 12.03 8.75 13.93
CA GLN A 112 12.91 9.17 15.03
C GLN A 112 13.38 10.63 14.88
N LEU A 113 13.72 11.04 13.66
CA LEU A 113 14.14 12.42 13.37
C LEU A 113 12.99 13.41 13.63
N GLU A 114 11.79 13.09 13.17
CA GLU A 114 10.58 13.86 13.40
C GLU A 114 10.30 14.03 14.90
N HIS A 115 10.41 12.96 15.68
CA HIS A 115 10.23 12.99 17.13
C HIS A 115 11.24 13.93 17.83
N ARG A 116 12.51 13.90 17.40
CA ARG A 116 13.55 14.78 17.93
C ARG A 116 13.27 16.25 17.63
N LEU A 117 12.87 16.58 16.39
CA LEU A 117 12.53 17.95 16.00
C LEU A 117 11.36 18.51 16.82
N SER A 118 10.31 17.71 17.01
CA SER A 118 9.15 18.09 17.82
C SER A 118 9.52 18.36 19.29
N THR A 119 10.43 17.55 19.83
CA THR A 119 10.91 17.71 21.20
C THR A 119 11.75 19.00 21.33
N ASP A 120 12.67 19.25 20.39
CA ASP A 120 13.53 20.43 20.40
C ASP A 120 12.71 21.73 20.33
N GLN A 121 11.66 21.76 19.49
CA GLN A 121 10.74 22.90 19.44
C GLN A 121 9.99 23.12 20.75
N THR A 122 9.54 22.04 21.38
CA THR A 122 8.81 22.11 22.65
C THR A 122 9.69 22.71 23.73
N VAL A 123 10.97 22.31 23.77
CA VAL A 123 11.98 22.88 24.68
C VAL A 123 12.23 24.35 24.36
N ALA A 124 12.41 24.72 23.09
CA ALA A 124 12.62 26.10 22.68
C ALA A 124 11.44 27.01 23.07
N LYS A 125 10.20 26.58 22.80
CA LYS A 125 8.98 27.31 23.17
C LYS A 125 8.88 27.50 24.69
N ARG A 126 9.19 26.47 25.48
CA ARG A 126 9.19 26.57 26.95
C ARG A 126 10.23 27.56 27.47
N ARG A 127 11.43 27.58 26.88
CA ARG A 127 12.48 28.54 27.24
C ARG A 127 12.03 29.97 26.96
N LEU A 128 11.50 30.24 25.76
CA LEU A 128 11.00 31.57 25.40
C LEU A 128 9.87 32.03 26.34
N ALA A 129 8.93 31.14 26.68
CA ALA A 129 7.86 31.46 27.62
C ALA A 129 8.36 31.75 29.05
N ALA A 130 9.42 31.06 29.49
CA ALA A 130 10.03 31.33 30.79
C ALA A 130 10.75 32.69 30.83
N PHE A 131 11.44 33.07 29.75
CA PHE A 131 12.05 34.40 29.63
C PHE A 131 11.01 35.52 29.66
N SER A 132 9.91 35.39 28.90
CA SER A 132 8.83 36.39 28.87
C SER A 132 8.15 36.58 30.23
N LYS A 133 8.07 35.55 31.08
CA LYS A 133 7.50 35.65 32.43
C LYS A 133 8.49 36.20 33.47
N GLY A 134 9.79 36.11 33.22
CA GLY A 134 10.82 36.65 34.10
C GLY A 134 10.91 38.18 34.05
N GLU A 135 10.56 38.79 32.92
CA GLU A 135 10.60 40.25 32.74
C GLU A 135 9.41 40.98 33.39
N GLU A 136 8.26 40.32 33.57
CA GLU A 136 7.08 40.92 34.23
C GLU A 136 7.21 41.00 35.77
N SER A 137 8.20 40.33 36.37
CA SER A 137 8.36 40.31 37.83
C SER A 137 9.36 41.35 38.36
N ALA A 138 9.89 42.22 37.48
CA ALA A 138 10.93 43.20 37.82
C ALA A 138 10.47 44.67 37.71
N ILE A 139 9.16 44.94 37.58
CA ILE A 139 8.57 46.30 37.54
C ILE A 139 7.64 46.49 38.74
#